data_AF-A0AAN7W9Q7-F1
#
_entry.id   AF-A0AAN7W9Q7-F1
#
_cell.length_a   1.000
_cell.length_b   1.000
_cell.length_c   1.000
_cell.angle_alpha   90.00
_cell.angle_beta   90.00
_cell.angle_gamma   90.00
#
_symmetry.space_group_name_H-M   'P 1'
#
loop_
_entity.id
_entity.type
_entity.pdbx_description
1 polymer ?
#
loop_
_entity_poly.entity_id
_entity_poly.type
_entity_poly.pdbx_seq_one_letter_code
_entity_poly.pdbx_strand_id
1 'polypeptide(L)'
;MSPSFRSYLETLTATCAQPVFKSACEAGGYEVMSPRGSPLNKDLEFAPHHPVVRTHPVTGWKSIFAGVGIHVSRIDDVYDYEDTMIREYIMRLITRNHDCIARMHWTKQACAIWSNACTLHAATPDTHLVSGNRTGVRASGIGEVPYLDPASVGRHAALGLPMN
;
A
#
# COMPACT_ATOMS: atom_id res chain seq x y z
N MET A 1 -10.15 -2.78 -14.51
CA MET A 1 -11.19 -2.33 -13.55
C MET A 1 -12.21 -1.49 -14.30
N SER A 2 -13.49 -1.84 -14.21
CA SER A 2 -14.57 -1.14 -14.92
C SER A 2 -14.73 0.31 -14.44
N PRO A 3 -15.31 1.21 -15.27
CA PRO A 3 -15.58 2.58 -14.86
C PRO A 3 -16.48 2.68 -13.62
N SER A 4 -17.56 1.89 -13.54
CA SER A 4 -18.50 1.93 -12.41
C SER A 4 -17.83 1.57 -11.09
N PHE A 5 -17.05 0.49 -11.08
CA PHE A 5 -16.36 0.05 -9.87
C PHE A 5 -15.26 1.03 -9.47
N ARG A 6 -14.59 1.66 -10.44
CA ARG A 6 -13.61 2.72 -10.16
C ARG A 6 -14.26 3.91 -9.45
N SER A 7 -15.39 4.39 -9.96
CA SER A 7 -16.14 5.48 -9.33
C SER A 7 -16.60 5.11 -7.91
N TYR A 8 -16.99 3.85 -7.69
CA TYR A 8 -17.33 3.37 -6.34
C TYR A 8 -16.10 3.36 -5.41
N LEU A 9 -14.95 2.83 -5.83
CA LEU A 9 -13.75 2.83 -4.99
C LEU A 9 -13.26 4.24 -4.65
N GLU A 10 -13.52 5.23 -5.51
CA GLU A 10 -13.21 6.64 -5.25
C GLU A 10 -14.04 7.23 -4.09
N THR A 11 -15.16 6.61 -3.70
CA THR A 11 -15.95 7.07 -2.54
C THR A 11 -15.50 6.48 -1.21
N LEU A 12 -14.61 5.48 -1.23
CA LEU A 12 -14.27 4.69 -0.05
C LEU A 12 -13.05 5.24 0.69
N THR A 13 -13.12 5.17 2.02
CA THR A 13 -11.95 5.30 2.91
C THR A 13 -11.68 3.96 3.59
N ALA A 14 -10.48 3.82 4.16
CA ALA A 14 -10.13 2.66 4.94
C ALA A 14 -9.29 3.04 6.16
N THR A 15 -9.60 2.39 7.28
CA THR A 15 -8.81 2.45 8.51
C THR A 15 -7.51 1.68 8.31
N CYS A 16 -6.37 2.37 8.40
CA CYS A 16 -5.04 1.79 8.26
C CYS A 16 -4.37 1.65 9.63
N ALA A 17 -4.40 0.44 10.20
CA ALA A 17 -3.85 0.16 11.54
C ALA A 17 -2.94 -1.06 11.52
N GLN A 18 -2.01 -1.15 12.48
CA GLN A 18 -1.06 -2.26 12.60
C GLN A 18 -1.11 -2.90 13.99
N PRO A 19 -2.18 -3.66 14.32
CA PRO A 19 -2.26 -4.36 15.60
C PRO A 19 -1.12 -5.39 15.78
N VAL A 20 -0.53 -5.87 14.68
CA VAL A 20 0.58 -6.83 14.66
C VAL A 20 1.85 -6.29 15.33
N PHE A 21 2.03 -4.97 15.43
CA PHE A 21 3.23 -4.44 16.08
C PHE A 21 3.30 -4.80 17.56
N LYS A 22 2.16 -4.79 18.25
CA LYS A 22 2.12 -5.15 19.68
C LYS A 22 2.59 -6.59 19.88
N SER A 23 2.01 -7.53 19.14
CA SER A 23 2.39 -8.94 19.23
C SER A 23 3.82 -9.20 18.77
N ALA A 24 4.32 -8.47 17.76
CA ALA A 24 5.71 -8.58 17.31
C ALA A 24 6.72 -8.06 18.35
N CYS A 25 6.40 -6.96 19.05
CA CYS A 25 7.22 -6.42 20.15
C CYS A 25 7.26 -7.40 21.33
N GLU A 26 6.10 -7.94 21.73
CA GLU A 26 5.99 -8.93 22.80
C GLU A 26 6.77 -10.22 22.47
N ALA A 27 6.63 -10.74 21.26
CA ALA A 27 7.34 -11.95 20.83
C ALA A 27 8.86 -11.74 20.68
N GLY A 28 9.27 -10.54 20.29
CA GLY A 28 10.68 -10.21 20.07
C GLY A 28 11.41 -9.62 21.27
N GLY A 29 10.70 -9.28 22.36
CA GLY A 29 11.28 -8.68 23.55
C GLY A 29 11.89 -7.30 23.30
N TYR A 30 11.29 -6.48 22.43
CA TYR A 30 11.77 -5.12 22.12
C TYR A 30 10.62 -4.11 22.20
N GLU A 31 10.96 -2.85 22.47
CA GLU A 31 10.01 -1.75 22.44
C GLU A 31 9.81 -1.23 21.01
N VAL A 32 8.58 -0.84 20.69
CA VAL A 32 8.31 -0.21 19.41
C VAL A 32 9.03 1.14 19.33
N MET A 33 9.76 1.37 18.24
CA MET A 33 10.27 2.72 17.94
C MET A 33 9.09 3.69 17.86
N SER A 34 9.20 4.87 18.48
CA SER A 34 8.18 5.92 18.46
C SER A 34 8.88 7.30 18.47
N PRO A 35 8.63 8.21 17.51
CA PRO A 35 7.77 8.05 16.34
C PRO A 35 8.37 7.14 15.25
N ARG A 36 7.53 6.52 14.43
CA ARG A 36 7.95 5.68 13.28
C ARG A 36 7.89 6.46 11.98
N GLY A 37 8.95 7.22 11.71
CA GLY A 37 9.10 8.04 10.50
C GLY A 37 8.39 9.38 10.61
N SER A 38 7.05 9.39 10.57
CA SER A 38 6.27 10.62 10.74
C SER A 38 6.08 10.97 12.22
N PRO A 39 6.14 12.25 12.63
CA PRO A 39 5.78 12.68 13.98
C PRO A 39 4.36 12.31 14.40
N LEU A 40 3.46 12.02 13.45
CA LEU A 40 2.09 11.58 13.73
C LEU A 40 2.00 10.08 14.05
N ASN A 41 2.96 9.27 13.58
CA ASN A 41 2.98 7.82 13.76
C ASN A 41 3.64 7.45 15.09
N LYS A 42 2.93 7.71 16.19
CA LYS A 42 3.39 7.46 17.56
C LYS A 42 2.73 6.21 18.14
N ASP A 43 3.47 5.55 19.02
CA ASP A 43 2.99 4.53 19.95
C ASP A 43 2.28 3.37 19.24
N LEU A 44 1.37 2.64 19.87
CA LEU A 44 0.75 1.44 19.29
C LEU A 44 -0.63 1.70 18.65
N GLU A 45 -1.20 2.89 18.85
CA GLU A 45 -2.60 3.20 18.54
C GLU A 45 -2.78 3.99 17.23
N PHE A 46 -1.73 4.08 16.41
CA PHE A 46 -1.81 4.81 15.14
C PHE A 46 -2.72 4.08 14.12
N ALA A 47 -3.89 4.67 13.87
CA ALA A 47 -4.93 4.13 13.00
C ALA A 47 -5.56 5.21 12.09
N PRO A 48 -4.81 5.86 11.18
CA PRO A 48 -5.37 6.88 10.28
C PRO A 48 -6.39 6.31 9.28
N HIS A 49 -7.30 7.17 8.84
CA HIS A 49 -8.22 6.90 7.75
C HIS A 49 -7.68 7.50 6.46
N HIS A 50 -7.63 6.70 5.40
CA HIS A 50 -7.10 7.11 4.10
C HIS A 50 -8.05 6.72 2.97
N PRO A 51 -8.07 7.48 1.86
CA PRO A 51 -8.90 7.12 0.73
C PRO A 51 -8.36 5.84 0.06
N VAL A 52 -9.27 4.96 -0.37
CA VAL A 52 -8.94 3.71 -1.08
C VAL A 52 -8.27 4.02 -2.41
N VAL A 53 -8.75 5.05 -3.11
CA VAL A 53 -8.10 5.64 -4.29
C VAL A 53 -7.50 6.98 -3.87
N ARG A 54 -6.24 7.21 -4.18
CA ARG A 54 -5.58 8.51 -3.94
C ARG A 54 -5.15 9.18 -5.22
N THR A 55 -4.87 10.48 -5.13
CA THR A 55 -4.15 11.25 -6.14
C THR A 55 -2.66 11.28 -5.78
N HIS A 56 -1.79 10.93 -6.72
CA HIS A 56 -0.34 11.06 -6.55
C HIS A 56 0.06 12.54 -6.60
N PRO A 57 0.81 13.07 -5.61
CA PRO A 57 0.97 14.52 -5.43
C PRO A 57 1.81 15.18 -6.52
N VAL A 58 2.71 14.42 -7.15
CA VAL A 58 3.57 14.92 -8.24
C VAL A 58 2.92 14.78 -9.62
N THR A 59 2.33 13.62 -9.94
CA THR A 59 1.80 13.35 -11.29
C THR A 59 0.34 13.75 -11.45
N GLY A 60 -0.39 13.97 -10.35
CA GLY A 60 -1.83 14.18 -10.36
C GLY A 60 -2.64 12.93 -10.76
N TRP A 61 -2.01 11.75 -10.81
CA TRP A 61 -2.69 10.53 -11.27
C TRP A 61 -3.34 9.76 -10.13
N LYS A 62 -4.50 9.16 -10.42
CA LYS A 62 -5.19 8.25 -9.51
C LYS A 62 -4.48 6.90 -9.39
N SER A 63 -4.36 6.37 -8.18
CA SER A 63 -3.90 5.01 -7.88
C SER A 63 -4.62 4.41 -6.69
N ILE A 64 -4.76 3.08 -6.65
CA ILE A 64 -5.15 2.38 -5.42
C ILE A 64 -4.09 2.64 -4.35
N PHE A 65 -4.52 2.88 -3.11
CA PHE A 65 -3.66 3.17 -1.97
C PHE A 65 -4.06 2.37 -0.73
N ALA A 66 -5.22 2.66 -0.15
CA ALA A 66 -5.77 1.88 0.95
C ALA A 66 -6.70 0.78 0.42
N GLY A 67 -6.94 -0.29 1.17
CA GLY A 67 -7.78 -1.43 0.74
C GLY A 67 -7.02 -2.73 0.41
N VAL A 68 -5.71 -2.81 0.63
CA VAL A 68 -4.94 -4.06 0.48
C VAL A 68 -3.70 -4.08 1.36
N GLY A 69 -3.24 -5.28 1.70
CA GLY A 69 -2.04 -5.51 2.50
C GLY A 69 -2.29 -5.50 4.00
N ILE A 70 -1.21 -5.74 4.75
CA ILE A 70 -1.22 -5.95 6.21
C ILE A 70 -1.43 -4.66 7.01
N HIS A 71 -1.44 -3.50 6.35
CA HIS A 71 -1.56 -2.20 6.98
C HIS A 71 -2.98 -1.63 6.95
N VAL A 72 -3.92 -2.37 6.36
CA VAL A 72 -5.34 -1.99 6.25
C VAL A 72 -6.14 -2.90 7.18
N SER A 73 -6.87 -2.29 8.11
CA SER A 73 -7.72 -3.03 9.05
C SER A 73 -9.06 -3.35 8.42
N ARG A 74 -9.73 -2.36 7.84
CA ARG A 74 -11.05 -2.45 7.21
C ARG A 74 -11.28 -1.28 6.26
N ILE A 75 -12.14 -1.46 5.28
CA ILE A 75 -12.80 -0.38 4.54
C ILE A 75 -13.91 0.19 5.44
N ASP A 76 -14.01 1.51 5.47
CA ASP A 76 -14.97 2.21 6.31
C ASP A 76 -16.36 2.21 5.65
N ASP A 77 -17.41 2.27 6.49
CA ASP A 77 -18.81 2.44 6.08
C ASP A 77 -19.36 1.39 5.09
N VAL A 78 -18.80 0.19 5.10
CA VAL A 78 -19.29 -0.99 4.39
C VAL A 78 -19.47 -2.15 5.37
N TYR A 79 -20.28 -3.13 5.02
CA TYR A 79 -20.40 -4.35 5.82
C TYR A 79 -19.13 -5.20 5.74
N ASP A 80 -18.86 -6.01 6.76
CA ASP A 80 -17.66 -6.87 6.83
C ASP A 80 -17.49 -7.78 5.60
N TYR A 81 -18.61 -8.28 5.05
CA TYR A 81 -18.58 -9.11 3.85
C TYR A 81 -18.21 -8.30 2.59
N GLU A 82 -18.58 -7.02 2.53
CA GLU A 82 -18.22 -6.10 1.44
C GLU A 82 -16.75 -5.69 1.57
N ASP A 83 -16.28 -5.36 2.77
CA ASP A 83 -14.85 -5.12 3.04
C ASP A 83 -14.00 -6.27 2.51
N THR A 84 -14.33 -7.50 2.91
CA THR A 84 -13.62 -8.70 2.47
C THR A 84 -13.63 -8.82 0.95
N MET A 85 -14.81 -8.71 0.32
CA MET A 85 -14.96 -8.85 -1.14
C MET A 85 -14.16 -7.79 -1.91
N ILE A 86 -14.22 -6.53 -1.48
CA ILE A 86 -13.52 -5.42 -2.13
C ILE A 86 -12.01 -5.59 -2.00
N ARG A 87 -11.52 -5.90 -0.80
CA ARG A 87 -10.09 -6.11 -0.54
C ARG A 87 -9.54 -7.31 -1.32
N GLU A 88 -10.29 -8.41 -1.43
CA GLU A 88 -9.92 -9.57 -2.25
C GLU A 88 -9.87 -9.23 -3.74
N TYR A 89 -10.84 -8.45 -4.24
CA TYR A 89 -10.83 -7.99 -5.62
C TYR A 89 -9.59 -7.12 -5.91
N ILE A 90 -9.29 -6.15 -5.04
CA ILE A 90 -8.12 -5.28 -5.16
C ILE A 90 -6.84 -6.12 -5.12
N MET A 91 -6.70 -7.04 -4.16
CA MET A 91 -5.55 -7.93 -4.06
C MET A 91 -5.38 -8.75 -5.35
N ARG A 92 -6.47 -9.33 -5.87
CA ARG A 92 -6.45 -10.09 -7.12
C ARG A 92 -5.99 -9.25 -8.31
N LEU A 93 -6.44 -8.00 -8.41
CA LEU A 93 -5.99 -7.07 -9.45
C LEU A 93 -4.48 -6.85 -9.41
N ILE A 94 -3.87 -6.78 -8.23
CA ILE A 94 -2.44 -6.54 -8.08
C ILE A 94 -1.65 -7.83 -8.30
N THR A 95 -2.09 -8.96 -7.74
CA THR A 95 -1.31 -10.20 -7.74
C THR A 95 -1.45 -11.02 -9.01
N ARG A 96 -2.55 -10.85 -9.77
CA ARG A 96 -2.83 -11.63 -10.99
C ARG A 96 -2.68 -10.83 -12.28
N ASN A 97 -2.37 -9.54 -12.20
CA ASN A 97 -2.09 -8.72 -13.37
C ASN A 97 -0.58 -8.62 -13.60
N HIS A 98 -0.06 -9.44 -14.51
CA HIS A 98 1.38 -9.46 -14.80
C HIS A 98 1.91 -8.14 -15.38
N ASP A 99 1.06 -7.33 -16.02
CA ASP A 99 1.45 -6.04 -16.61
C ASP A 99 1.83 -4.99 -15.55
N CYS A 100 1.43 -5.19 -14.29
CA CYS A 100 1.71 -4.26 -13.19
C CYS A 100 2.77 -4.78 -12.19
N ILE A 101 3.44 -5.90 -12.49
CA ILE A 101 4.41 -6.54 -11.59
C ILE A 101 5.84 -6.38 -12.14
N ALA A 102 6.71 -5.79 -11.33
CA ALA A 102 8.15 -5.85 -11.52
C ALA A 102 8.77 -6.77 -10.44
N ARG A 103 9.58 -7.75 -10.85
CA ARG A 103 10.34 -8.62 -9.94
C ARG A 103 11.84 -8.37 -10.11
N MET A 104 12.48 -7.95 -9.04
CA MET A 104 13.92 -7.67 -9.02
C MET A 104 14.69 -8.83 -8.37
N HIS A 105 15.71 -9.32 -9.07
CA HIS A 105 16.73 -10.18 -8.49
C HIS A 105 17.85 -9.30 -7.91
N TRP A 106 18.08 -9.38 -6.60
CA TRP A 106 19.11 -8.61 -5.92
C TRP A 106 20.51 -9.13 -6.24
N THR A 107 21.42 -8.22 -6.59
CA THR A 107 22.86 -8.48 -6.69
C THR A 107 23.61 -7.58 -5.72
N LYS A 108 24.90 -7.86 -5.50
CA LYS A 108 25.75 -7.03 -4.63
C LYS A 108 25.72 -5.58 -5.12
N GLN A 109 25.50 -4.63 -4.20
CA GLN A 109 25.38 -3.18 -4.46
C GLN A 109 24.17 -2.74 -5.30
N ALA A 110 23.23 -3.64 -5.63
CA ALA A 110 22.00 -3.24 -6.30
C ALA A 110 21.15 -2.33 -5.39
N CYS A 111 20.49 -1.35 -6.00
CA CYS A 111 19.57 -0.43 -5.33
C CYS A 111 18.23 -0.41 -6.08
N ALA A 112 17.14 -0.35 -5.33
CA ALA A 112 15.80 -0.13 -5.86
C ALA A 112 15.24 1.16 -5.28
N ILE A 113 14.66 1.99 -6.15
CA ILE A 113 13.96 3.22 -5.77
C ILE A 113 12.56 3.12 -6.33
N TRP A 114 11.55 3.39 -5.50
CA TRP A 114 10.14 3.37 -5.91
C TRP A 114 9.35 4.49 -5.24
N SER A 115 8.24 4.88 -5.85
CA SER A 115 7.29 5.82 -5.24
C SER A 115 6.29 5.06 -4.38
N ASN A 116 6.41 5.20 -3.06
CA ASN A 116 5.48 4.55 -2.12
C ASN A 116 4.05 5.13 -2.18
N ALA A 117 3.81 6.18 -2.97
CA ALA A 117 2.49 6.73 -3.22
C ALA A 117 1.67 5.91 -4.24
N CYS A 118 2.31 5.08 -5.07
CA CYS A 118 1.61 4.32 -6.11
C CYS A 118 2.10 2.88 -6.30
N THR A 119 3.01 2.39 -5.47
CA THR A 119 3.54 1.02 -5.56
C THR A 119 3.29 0.25 -4.27
N LEU A 120 2.97 -1.03 -4.43
CA LEU A 120 2.97 -2.02 -3.36
C LEU A 120 4.17 -2.95 -3.58
N HIS A 121 4.69 -3.54 -2.50
CA HIS A 121 5.81 -4.46 -2.59
C HIS A 121 5.64 -5.62 -1.60
N ALA A 122 6.22 -6.76 -1.97
CA ALA A 122 6.32 -7.92 -1.12
C ALA A 122 7.73 -8.53 -1.29
N ALA A 123 8.32 -8.96 -0.18
CA ALA A 123 9.50 -9.82 -0.24
C ALA A 123 9.06 -11.23 -0.64
N THR A 124 9.77 -11.86 -1.57
CA THR A 124 9.55 -13.28 -1.86
C THR A 124 9.96 -14.09 -0.63
N PRO A 125 9.11 -15.01 -0.12
CA PRO A 125 9.39 -15.79 1.08
C PRO A 125 10.28 -17.01 0.76
N ASP A 126 11.41 -16.80 0.08
CA ASP A 126 12.33 -17.85 -0.40
C ASP A 126 13.62 -17.96 0.43
N THR A 127 13.77 -17.14 1.47
CA THR A 127 14.99 -17.12 2.31
C THR A 127 15.25 -18.43 3.04
N HIS A 128 14.22 -19.25 3.28
CA HIS A 128 14.36 -20.57 3.90
C HIS A 128 14.95 -21.63 2.95
N LEU A 129 15.04 -21.32 1.64
CA LEU A 129 15.58 -22.22 0.61
C LEU A 129 17.10 -22.10 0.45
N VAL A 130 17.73 -21.11 1.10
CA VAL A 130 19.16 -20.81 0.99
C VAL A 130 19.79 -20.63 2.36
N SER A 131 21.07 -20.97 2.50
CA SER A 131 21.82 -20.75 3.74
C SER A 131 22.20 -19.27 3.92
N GLY A 132 22.09 -18.77 5.15
CA GLY A 132 22.55 -17.43 5.53
C GLY A 132 21.43 -16.41 5.68
N ASN A 133 21.81 -15.17 5.97
CA ASN A 133 20.87 -14.07 6.21
C ASN A 133 20.71 -13.19 4.97
N ARG A 134 19.47 -12.80 4.67
CA ARG A 134 19.16 -11.77 3.68
C ARG A 134 19.00 -10.42 4.39
N THR A 135 19.94 -9.51 4.18
CA THR A 135 19.96 -8.19 4.82
C THR A 135 19.98 -7.07 3.79
N GLY A 136 19.30 -5.97 4.08
CA GLY A 136 19.30 -4.76 3.27
C GLY A 136 19.06 -3.53 4.13
N VAL A 137 19.50 -2.36 3.65
CA VAL A 137 19.27 -1.07 4.29
C VAL A 137 18.17 -0.35 3.52
N ARG A 138 17.21 0.23 4.26
CA ARG A 138 16.12 1.02 3.69
C ARG A 138 16.17 2.45 4.23
N ALA A 139 16.10 3.42 3.33
CA ALA A 139 15.81 4.81 3.66
C ALA A 139 14.41 5.15 3.14
N SER A 140 13.66 5.97 3.88
CA SER A 140 12.32 6.40 3.50
C SER A 140 12.15 7.86 3.89
N GLY A 141 11.65 8.68 2.97
CA GLY A 141 11.28 10.06 3.25
C GLY A 141 9.89 10.15 3.89
N ILE A 142 9.60 11.28 4.53
CA ILE A 142 8.25 11.60 5.00
C ILE A 142 7.44 12.10 3.79
N GLY A 143 6.31 11.45 3.53
CA GLY A 143 5.35 11.87 2.52
C GLY A 143 4.27 12.78 3.07
N GLU A 144 3.42 13.28 2.19
CA GLU A 144 2.20 14.01 2.48
C GLU A 144 1.08 13.13 3.03
N VAL A 145 0.04 13.76 3.58
CA VAL A 145 -1.20 13.07 3.94
C VAL A 145 -1.91 12.64 2.64
N PRO A 146 -2.25 11.35 2.46
CA PRO A 146 -2.96 10.88 1.28
C PRO A 146 -4.31 11.57 1.11
N TYR A 147 -4.62 11.97 -0.12
CA TYR A 147 -5.88 12.62 -0.48
C TYR A 147 -6.36 12.12 -1.84
N LEU A 148 -7.63 12.34 -2.13
CA LEU A 148 -8.23 12.18 -3.46
C LEU A 148 -8.74 13.53 -3.94
N ASP A 149 -8.17 14.03 -5.03
CA ASP A 149 -8.72 15.16 -5.78
C ASP A 149 -9.77 14.64 -6.78
N PRO A 150 -11.05 15.04 -6.68
CA PRO A 150 -12.09 14.63 -7.63
C PRO A 150 -11.76 14.99 -9.10
N ALA A 151 -10.98 16.05 -9.34
CA ALA A 151 -10.56 16.48 -10.67
C ALA A 151 -9.38 15.67 -11.22
N SER A 152 -8.71 14.87 -10.39
CA SER A 152 -7.59 14.04 -10.84
C SER A 152 -8.05 12.93 -11.79
N VAL A 153 -7.13 12.47 -12.63
CA VAL A 153 -7.41 11.48 -13.68
C VAL A 153 -6.54 10.24 -13.54
N GLY A 154 -6.96 9.13 -14.13
CA GLY A 154 -6.10 7.95 -14.23
C GLY A 154 -4.96 8.14 -15.23
N ARG A 155 -3.87 7.39 -15.08
CA ARG A 155 -2.71 7.41 -15.99
C ARG A 155 -3.09 7.30 -17.46
N HIS A 156 -3.99 6.37 -17.83
CA HIS A 156 -4.38 6.20 -19.24
C HIS A 156 -5.06 7.45 -19.80
N ALA A 157 -5.99 8.03 -19.05
CA ALA A 157 -6.67 9.27 -19.45
C ALA A 157 -5.68 10.43 -19.58
N ALA A 158 -4.75 10.58 -18.63
CA ALA A 158 -3.70 11.61 -18.70
C ALA A 158 -2.77 11.47 -19.90
N LEU A 159 -2.56 10.24 -20.37
CA LEU A 159 -1.68 9.92 -21.51
C LEU A 159 -2.43 9.74 -22.83
N GLY A 160 -3.76 9.91 -22.86
CA GLY A 160 -4.58 9.67 -24.06
C GLY A 160 -4.58 8.21 -24.54
N LEU A 161 -4.35 7.25 -23.65
CA LEU A 161 -4.32 5.82 -23.98
C LEU A 161 -5.73 5.20 -23.95
N PRO A 162 -6.01 4.19 -24.79
CA PRO A 162 -7.30 3.53 -24.80
C PRO A 162 -7.63 2.83 -23.48
N MET A 163 -8.92 2.80 -23.17
CA MET A 163 -9.49 2.05 -22.05
C MET A 163 -9.98 0.72 -22.61
N ASN A 164 -9.13 -0.30 -22.56
CA ASN A 164 -9.47 -1.66 -22.96
C ASN A 164 -10.50 -2.29 -22.01
#